data_AF-A0A7Y2XSZ6-F1
#
_entry.id   AF-A0A7Y2XSZ6-F1
#
_cell.length_a   1.000
_cell.length_b   1.000
_cell.length_c   1.000
_cell.angle_alpha   90.00
_cell.angle_beta   90.00
_cell.angle_gamma   90.00
#
_symmetry.space_group_name_H-M   'P 1'
#
loop_
_entity.id
_entity.type
_entity.pdbx_description
1 polymer ?
#
loop_
_entity_poly.entity_id
_entity_poly.type
_entity_poly.pdbx_seq_one_letter_code
_entity_poly.pdbx_strand_id
1 'polypeptide(L)'
;MKKTLLIALLLAFATGSAFAQNQNGPGQSGGKNGPGAGAGNDTRIERMTEQLGLDEVQVTQITAIIDASYALRAEEQEAFRQIMGEIRDNTKAEILLVLTPEQLILHEELQQKREEFRRALQDIHAYRGFGDGRGKGDCSNQ
;
A
#
# COMPACT_ATOMS: atom_id res chain seq x y z
N MET A 1 -46.83 -7.24 29.36
CA MET A 1 -46.66 -7.89 28.04
C MET A 1 -46.24 -6.81 27.05
N LYS A 2 -44.99 -6.83 26.56
CA LYS A 2 -44.47 -5.80 25.63
C LYS A 2 -43.82 -6.49 24.45
N LYS A 3 -44.58 -6.59 23.34
CA LYS A 3 -44.09 -6.97 22.01
C LYS A 3 -45.02 -6.34 20.96
N THR A 4 -44.54 -5.29 20.30
CA THR A 4 -44.95 -4.77 18.97
C THR A 4 -43.95 -3.64 18.65
N LEU A 5 -42.80 -3.86 18.01
CA LEU A 5 -42.53 -4.02 16.57
C LEU A 5 -43.01 -2.87 15.65
N LEU A 6 -42.06 -2.41 14.82
CA LEU A 6 -42.12 -1.66 13.53
C LEU A 6 -42.20 -0.12 13.62
N ILE A 7 -41.17 0.65 13.24
CA ILE A 7 -40.50 0.93 11.93
C ILE A 7 -41.16 2.10 11.16
N ALA A 8 -40.28 3.03 10.77
CA ALA A 8 -40.37 4.08 9.74
C ALA A 8 -41.11 5.39 10.06
N LEU A 9 -40.36 6.51 10.07
CA LEU A 9 -40.60 7.64 9.14
C LEU A 9 -39.44 8.67 9.15
N LEU A 10 -38.74 8.74 8.01
CA LEU A 10 -38.19 9.90 7.28
C LEU A 10 -37.48 11.03 8.06
N LEU A 11 -36.14 11.14 7.95
CA LEU A 11 -35.42 11.90 6.90
C LEU A 11 -35.87 13.36 6.74
N ALA A 12 -35.26 14.24 7.53
CA ALA A 12 -35.16 15.67 7.22
C ALA A 12 -33.87 16.26 7.83
N PHE A 13 -32.71 15.75 7.43
CA PHE A 13 -31.47 16.53 7.50
C PHE A 13 -31.21 17.10 6.11
N ALA A 14 -31.77 18.28 5.87
CA ALA A 14 -31.43 19.12 4.74
C ALA A 14 -30.05 19.74 4.99
N THR A 15 -28.99 18.99 4.69
CA THR A 15 -27.65 19.56 4.54
C THR A 15 -27.46 19.96 3.09
N GLY A 16 -27.32 21.26 2.86
CA GLY A 16 -26.81 21.79 1.60
C GLY A 16 -25.41 21.26 1.34
N SER A 17 -25.16 20.89 0.08
CA SER A 17 -23.82 20.72 -0.45
C SER A 17 -23.83 21.22 -1.88
N ALA A 18 -23.20 22.37 -2.06
CA ALA A 18 -22.82 22.89 -3.36
C ALA A 18 -22.02 21.82 -4.11
N PHE A 19 -22.48 21.44 -5.30
CA PHE A 19 -21.69 20.64 -6.22
C PHE A 19 -20.58 21.55 -6.79
N ALA A 20 -19.41 21.53 -6.14
CA ALA A 20 -18.18 21.90 -6.80
C ALA A 20 -17.80 20.75 -7.76
N GLN A 21 -18.30 20.86 -8.98
CA GLN A 21 -17.90 20.03 -10.11
C GLN A 21 -16.48 20.44 -10.51
N ASN A 22 -15.47 19.98 -9.77
CA ASN A 22 -14.09 20.11 -10.23
C ASN A 22 -13.76 18.93 -11.14
N GLN A 23 -13.65 19.26 -12.43
CA GLN A 23 -13.01 18.44 -13.44
C GLN A 23 -11.65 17.95 -12.93
N ASN A 24 -11.44 16.64 -12.92
CA ASN A 24 -10.14 16.07 -13.20
C ASN A 24 -10.35 14.68 -13.80
N GLY A 25 -9.82 14.52 -15.02
CA GLY A 25 -10.01 13.38 -15.91
C GLY A 25 -9.39 12.08 -15.41
N PRO A 26 -9.32 11.06 -16.28
CA PRO A 26 -8.92 9.71 -15.91
C PRO A 26 -7.57 9.71 -15.22
N GLY A 27 -7.57 9.16 -14.00
CA GLY A 27 -6.46 9.14 -13.07
C GLY A 27 -5.14 8.80 -13.75
N GLN A 28 -4.25 9.79 -13.73
CA GLN A 28 -2.85 9.59 -14.01
C GLN A 28 -2.35 8.55 -13.00
N SER A 29 -2.17 7.33 -13.48
CA SER A 29 -1.40 6.27 -12.84
C SER A 29 -0.01 6.84 -12.54
N GLY A 30 0.15 7.43 -11.37
CA GLY A 30 1.45 7.79 -10.81
C GLY A 30 2.26 6.52 -10.70
N GLY A 31 3.16 6.33 -11.67
CA GLY A 31 4.11 5.24 -11.67
C GLY A 31 4.83 5.20 -10.33
N LYS A 32 4.82 4.03 -9.69
CA LYS A 32 5.67 3.68 -8.54
C LYS A 32 7.13 3.60 -8.97
N ASN A 33 7.67 4.66 -9.56
CA ASN A 33 9.07 4.80 -9.95
C ASN A 33 9.61 6.14 -9.41
N GLY A 34 9.29 6.46 -8.15
CA GLY A 34 10.14 7.37 -7.38
C GLY A 34 11.47 6.66 -7.06
N PRO A 35 12.59 7.39 -6.94
CA PRO A 35 13.89 6.80 -6.67
C PRO A 35 13.80 5.82 -5.49
N GLY A 36 14.28 4.60 -5.74
CA GLY A 36 14.01 3.42 -4.93
C GLY A 36 14.36 3.58 -3.46
N ALA A 37 13.66 2.80 -2.64
CA ALA A 37 13.74 2.74 -1.17
C ALA A 37 15.11 2.36 -0.57
N GLY A 38 16.19 2.39 -1.37
CA GLY A 38 17.56 2.12 -0.92
C GLY A 38 18.62 3.11 -1.41
N ALA A 39 18.28 4.06 -2.29
CA ALA A 39 19.25 5.02 -2.84
C ALA A 39 19.17 6.42 -2.20
N GLY A 40 18.35 6.59 -1.16
CA GLY A 40 17.92 7.91 -0.69
C GLY A 40 18.60 8.45 0.57
N ASN A 41 19.31 7.62 1.35
CA ASN A 41 19.87 8.06 2.64
C ASN A 41 21.27 8.60 2.50
N ASP A 42 22.17 7.80 1.93
CA ASP A 42 23.55 8.21 1.70
C ASP A 42 23.57 9.47 0.82
N THR A 43 22.75 9.49 -0.22
CA THR A 43 22.58 10.66 -1.10
C THR A 43 21.94 11.87 -0.41
N ARG A 44 21.12 11.67 0.61
CA ARG A 44 20.52 12.76 1.40
C ARG A 44 21.51 13.32 2.41
N ILE A 45 22.24 12.46 3.10
CA ILE A 45 23.24 12.85 4.09
C ILE A 45 24.41 13.53 3.37
N GLU A 46 24.90 12.96 2.27
CA GLU A 46 25.92 13.55 1.40
C GLU A 46 25.55 14.97 0.97
N ARG A 47 24.33 15.16 0.43
CA ARG A 47 23.83 16.49 0.08
C ARG A 47 23.76 17.44 1.27
N MET A 48 23.34 16.96 2.44
CA MET A 48 23.30 17.80 3.65
C MET A 48 24.71 18.17 4.11
N THR A 49 25.66 17.24 4.05
CA THR A 49 27.07 17.46 4.36
C THR A 49 27.66 18.52 3.45
N GLU A 50 27.44 18.43 2.14
CA GLU A 50 27.92 19.40 1.16
C GLU A 50 27.28 20.79 1.34
N GLN A 51 25.95 20.84 1.55
CA GLN A 51 25.21 22.11 1.61
C GLN A 51 25.41 22.86 2.92
N LEU A 52 25.63 22.14 4.02
CA LEU A 52 25.69 22.71 5.37
C LEU A 52 27.09 22.67 5.98
N GLY A 53 28.05 22.02 5.30
CA GLY A 53 29.42 21.85 5.79
C GLY A 53 29.47 21.03 7.07
N LEU A 54 28.76 19.90 7.10
CA LEU A 54 28.68 19.07 8.30
C LEU A 54 30.01 18.40 8.61
N ASP A 55 30.38 18.34 9.89
CA ASP A 55 31.53 17.57 10.35
C ASP A 55 31.18 16.07 10.55
N GLU A 56 32.20 15.23 10.73
CA GLU A 56 32.04 13.78 10.88
C GLU A 56 31.17 13.38 12.09
N VAL A 57 31.22 14.17 13.16
CA VAL A 57 30.42 13.92 14.37
C VAL A 57 28.95 14.19 14.09
N GLN A 58 28.65 15.29 13.41
CA GLN A 58 27.30 15.66 12.98
C GLN A 58 26.72 14.64 11.99
N VAL A 59 27.51 14.22 11.00
CA VAL A 59 27.11 13.17 10.04
C VAL A 59 26.73 11.90 10.78
N THR A 60 27.58 11.43 11.69
CA THR A 60 27.32 10.21 12.47
C THR A 60 26.03 10.31 13.29
N GLN A 61 25.78 11.46 13.93
CA GLN A 61 24.54 11.68 14.69
C GLN A 61 23.30 11.68 13.80
N ILE A 62 23.38 12.33 12.64
CA ILE A 62 22.28 12.42 11.68
C ILE A 62 21.96 11.04 11.09
N THR A 63 22.97 10.25 10.74
CA THR A 63 22.79 8.86 10.28
C THR A 63 22.03 8.05 11.32
N ALA A 64 22.46 8.11 12.59
CA ALA A 64 21.80 7.38 13.67
C ALA A 64 20.32 7.80 13.86
N ILE A 65 19.99 9.09 13.73
CA ILE A 65 18.62 9.59 13.81
C ILE A 65 17.77 9.05 12.65
N ILE A 66 18.33 9.07 11.44
CA ILE A 66 17.65 8.61 10.23
C ILE A 66 17.37 7.11 10.33
N ASP A 67 18.36 6.31 10.74
CA ASP A 67 18.23 4.86 10.88
C ASP A 67 17.18 4.49 11.94
N ALA A 68 17.20 5.16 13.09
CA ALA A 68 16.18 4.97 14.12
C ALA A 68 14.77 5.30 13.60
N SER A 69 14.64 6.37 12.80
CA SER A 69 13.36 6.74 12.17
C SER A 69 12.85 5.67 11.20
N TYR A 70 13.75 5.04 10.44
CA TYR A 70 13.38 3.95 9.54
C TYR A 70 12.95 2.69 10.27
N ALA A 71 13.65 2.32 11.34
CA ALA A 71 13.27 1.17 12.16
C ALA A 71 11.83 1.32 12.68
N LEU A 72 11.51 2.49 13.23
CA LEU A 72 10.15 2.81 13.70
C LEU A 72 9.13 2.75 12.56
N ARG A 73 9.42 3.36 11.41
CA ARG A 73 8.51 3.30 10.26
C ARG A 73 8.29 1.88 9.74
N ALA A 74 9.33 1.05 9.72
CA ALA A 74 9.22 -0.33 9.26
C ALA A 74 8.31 -1.15 10.17
N GLU A 75 8.42 -0.94 11.48
CA GLU A 75 7.55 -1.56 12.49
C GLU A 75 6.10 -1.09 12.33
N GLU A 76 5.86 0.24 12.27
CA GLU A 76 4.53 0.80 12.06
C GLU A 76 3.89 0.31 10.76
N GLN A 77 4.70 0.22 9.69
CA GLN A 77 4.20 -0.24 8.40
C GLN A 77 3.80 -1.71 8.44
N GLU A 78 4.51 -2.56 9.19
CA GLU A 78 4.15 -3.96 9.36
C GLU A 78 2.85 -4.11 10.18
N ALA A 79 2.75 -3.40 11.31
CA ALA A 79 1.53 -3.39 12.10
C ALA A 79 0.32 -2.90 11.29
N PHE A 80 0.50 -1.82 10.52
CA PHE A 80 -0.53 -1.29 9.64
C PHE A 80 -0.90 -2.26 8.51
N ARG A 81 0.07 -2.98 7.93
CA ARG A 81 -0.19 -4.01 6.91
C ARG A 81 -1.09 -5.10 7.47
N GLN A 82 -0.85 -5.56 8.70
CA GLN A 82 -1.65 -6.60 9.35
C GLN A 82 -3.08 -6.13 9.60
N ILE A 83 -3.25 -4.97 10.23
CA ILE A 83 -4.57 -4.37 10.50
C ILE A 83 -5.37 -4.20 9.20
N MET A 84 -4.73 -3.66 8.16
CA MET A 84 -5.40 -3.47 6.87
C MET A 84 -5.66 -4.80 6.15
N GLY A 85 -4.89 -5.85 6.42
CA GLY A 85 -5.19 -7.21 5.97
C GLY A 85 -6.49 -7.72 6.58
N GLU A 86 -6.58 -7.67 7.91
CA GLU A 86 -7.76 -8.12 8.67
C GLU A 86 -9.03 -7.37 8.26
N ILE A 87 -8.96 -6.05 8.12
CA ILE A 87 -10.10 -5.24 7.66
C ILE A 87 -10.57 -5.69 6.28
N ARG A 88 -9.65 -5.97 5.35
CA ARG A 88 -10.00 -6.43 4.00
C ARG A 88 -10.65 -7.81 4.03
N ASP A 89 -10.13 -8.72 4.84
CA ASP A 89 -10.65 -10.09 4.95
C ASP A 89 -12.06 -10.10 5.57
N ASN A 90 -12.26 -9.32 6.64
CA ASN A 90 -13.57 -9.16 7.27
C ASN A 90 -14.58 -8.52 6.31
N THR A 91 -14.19 -7.42 5.66
CA THR A 91 -15.06 -6.75 4.67
C THR A 91 -15.41 -7.70 3.53
N LYS A 92 -14.44 -8.51 3.06
CA LYS A 92 -14.70 -9.51 2.02
C LYS A 92 -15.70 -10.57 2.50
N ALA A 93 -15.55 -11.07 3.73
CA ALA A 93 -16.48 -12.05 4.28
C ALA A 93 -17.90 -11.48 4.37
N GLU A 94 -18.06 -10.25 4.85
CA GLU A 94 -19.36 -9.55 4.90
C GLU A 94 -19.98 -9.37 3.52
N ILE A 95 -19.19 -9.00 2.51
CA ILE A 95 -19.66 -8.89 1.13
C ILE A 95 -20.15 -10.25 0.61
N LEU A 96 -19.43 -11.34 0.87
CA LEU A 96 -19.84 -12.67 0.39
C LEU A 96 -21.19 -13.11 0.97
N LEU A 97 -21.54 -12.68 2.19
CA LEU A 97 -22.81 -13.02 2.82
C LEU A 97 -24.04 -12.37 2.16
N VAL A 98 -23.85 -11.25 1.43
CA VAL A 98 -24.96 -10.54 0.79
C VAL A 98 -25.15 -10.92 -0.68
N LEU A 99 -24.26 -11.74 -1.24
CA LEU A 99 -24.35 -12.19 -2.62
C LEU A 99 -25.39 -13.31 -2.78
N THR A 100 -26.07 -13.32 -3.93
CA THR A 100 -26.89 -14.46 -4.32
C THR A 100 -26.01 -15.65 -4.73
N PRO A 101 -26.53 -16.89 -4.77
CA PRO A 101 -25.77 -18.06 -5.22
C PRO A 101 -25.17 -17.89 -6.62
N GLU A 102 -25.91 -17.29 -7.56
CA GLU A 102 -25.45 -17.04 -8.93
C GLU A 102 -24.30 -16.02 -8.96
N GLN A 103 -24.38 -14.98 -8.11
CA GLN A 103 -23.34 -13.96 -7.99
C GLN A 103 -22.06 -14.53 -7.34
N LEU A 104 -22.19 -15.46 -6.39
CA LEU A 104 -21.05 -16.14 -5.78
C LEU A 104 -20.27 -16.97 -6.82
N ILE A 105 -20.96 -17.73 -7.66
CA ILE A 105 -20.33 -18.52 -8.73
C ILE A 105 -19.54 -17.60 -9.67
N LEU A 106 -20.14 -16.49 -10.13
CA LEU A 106 -19.45 -15.53 -10.99
C LEU A 106 -18.24 -14.89 -10.29
N HIS A 107 -18.36 -14.59 -9.00
CA HIS A 107 -17.26 -14.02 -8.22
C HIS A 107 -16.09 -15.01 -8.12
N GLU A 108 -16.33 -16.30 -7.88
CA GLU A 108 -15.30 -17.33 -7.84
C GLU A 108 -14.56 -17.49 -9.17
N GLU A 109 -15.29 -17.52 -10.29
CA GLU A 109 -14.70 -17.56 -11.62
C GLU A 109 -13.78 -16.36 -11.90
N LEU A 110 -14.21 -15.16 -11.48
CA LEU A 110 -13.39 -13.95 -11.62
C LEU A 110 -12.13 -14.00 -10.75
N GLN A 111 -12.20 -14.58 -9.55
CA GLN A 111 -11.03 -14.74 -8.70
C GLN A 111 -10.02 -15.71 -9.31
N GLN A 112 -10.49 -16.83 -9.87
CA GLN A 112 -9.62 -17.80 -10.55
C GLN A 112 -8.89 -17.16 -11.74
N LYS A 113 -9.60 -16.43 -12.60
CA LYS A 113 -8.99 -15.70 -13.74
C LYS A 113 -7.94 -14.68 -13.28
N ARG A 114 -8.19 -13.98 -12.17
CA ARG A 114 -7.20 -13.05 -11.60
C ARG A 114 -5.97 -13.76 -11.09
N GLU A 115 -6.12 -14.94 -10.48
CA GLU A 115 -5.00 -15.75 -9.98
C GLU A 115 -4.16 -16.29 -11.14
N GLU A 116 -4.79 -16.83 -12.17
CA GLU A 116 -4.12 -17.31 -13.38
C GLU A 116 -3.35 -16.18 -14.06
N PHE A 117 -3.98 -15.01 -14.23
CA PHE A 117 -3.31 -13.84 -14.79
C PHE A 117 -2.12 -13.40 -13.94
N ARG A 118 -2.26 -13.42 -12.60
CA ARG A 118 -1.15 -13.10 -11.69
C ARG A 118 0.00 -14.09 -11.84
N ARG A 119 -0.29 -15.39 -11.93
CA ARG A 119 0.73 -16.43 -12.15
C ARG A 119 1.42 -16.25 -13.50
N ALA A 120 0.66 -16.03 -14.57
CA ALA A 120 1.22 -15.76 -15.89
C ALA A 120 2.14 -14.52 -15.89
N LEU A 121 1.78 -13.45 -15.16
CA LEU A 121 2.65 -12.29 -14.99
C LEU A 121 3.91 -12.62 -14.19
N GLN A 122 3.81 -13.43 -13.14
CA GLN A 122 4.97 -13.89 -12.38
C GLN A 122 5.91 -14.72 -13.24
N ASP A 123 5.37 -15.62 -14.06
CA ASP A 123 6.13 -16.44 -14.99
C ASP A 123 6.81 -15.60 -16.08
N ILE A 124 6.12 -14.58 -16.62
CA ILE A 124 6.72 -13.62 -17.56
C ILE A 124 7.83 -12.82 -16.87
N HIS A 125 7.64 -12.36 -15.64
CA HIS A 125 8.70 -11.67 -14.90
C HIS A 125 9.90 -12.58 -14.62
N ALA A 126 9.67 -13.86 -14.33
CA ALA A 126 10.72 -14.85 -14.14
C ALA A 126 11.44 -15.19 -15.47
N TYR A 127 10.70 -15.31 -16.57
CA TYR A 127 11.22 -15.70 -17.89
C TYR A 127 11.93 -14.55 -18.61
N ARG A 128 11.44 -13.32 -18.48
CA ARG A 128 11.97 -12.16 -19.23
C ARG A 128 13.25 -11.58 -18.66
N GLY A 129 13.78 -12.11 -17.54
CA GLY A 129 15.04 -11.65 -16.95
C GLY A 129 15.15 -10.12 -16.93
N PHE A 130 14.05 -9.42 -16.60
CA PHE A 130 13.98 -7.97 -16.73
C PHE A 130 14.72 -7.35 -15.53
N GLY A 131 16.04 -7.25 -15.68
CA GLY A 131 16.89 -6.37 -14.91
C GLY A 131 17.52 -6.98 -13.67
N ASP A 132 18.64 -7.67 -13.89
CA ASP A 132 19.82 -7.58 -13.02
C ASP A 132 20.13 -6.09 -12.75
N GLY A 133 19.51 -5.57 -11.69
CA GLY A 133 19.91 -4.33 -11.00
C GLY A 133 20.05 -4.56 -9.50
N ARG A 134 20.03 -5.82 -9.06
CA ARG A 134 20.38 -6.23 -7.70
C ARG A 134 21.70 -6.96 -7.78
N GLY A 135 22.77 -6.26 -7.41
CA GLY A 135 24.10 -6.85 -7.29
C GLY A 135 24.04 -8.13 -6.48
N LYS A 136 24.59 -9.20 -7.05
CA LYS A 136 25.16 -10.29 -6.26
C LYS A 136 26.23 -9.68 -5.35
N GLY A 137 25.86 -9.43 -4.09
CA GLY A 137 26.83 -9.40 -3.01
C GLY A 137 27.05 -10.85 -2.60
N ASP A 138 28.22 -11.39 -2.93
CA ASP A 138 28.66 -12.69 -2.47
C ASP A 138 28.63 -12.74 -0.94
N CYS A 139 27.68 -13.47 -0.38
CA CYS A 139 27.81 -13.99 0.97
C CYS A 139 28.74 -15.21 0.92
N SER A 140 30.04 -14.96 0.79
CA SER A 140 31.09 -15.95 1.07
C SER A 140 32.40 -15.25 1.46
N ASN A 141 32.55 -14.99 2.77
CA ASN A 141 33.84 -15.04 3.48
C ASN A 141 33.60 -14.87 4.99
N GLN A 142 33.30 -15.98 5.67
CA GLN A 142 34.03 -16.54 6.83
C GLN A 142 33.23 -17.70 7.43
#